data_AF-A0A2V8JZD7-F1
#
_entry.id   AF-A0A2V8JZD7-F1
#
_cell.length_a   1.000
_cell.length_b   1.000
_cell.length_c   1.000
_cell.angle_alpha   90.00
_cell.angle_beta   90.00
_cell.angle_gamma   90.00
#
_symmetry.space_group_name_H-M   'P 1'
#
loop_
_entity.id
_entity.type
_entity.pdbx_description
1 polymer ?
#
loop_
_entity_poly.entity_id
_entity_poly.type
_entity_poly.pdbx_seq_one_letter_code
_entity_poly.pdbx_strand_id
1 'polypeptide(L)'
;MHELPIEDSIDLHTFQPREIRIVLEEYLFQAVQRGFREVRIIHGRGIGVQREIVHSMLKQHPAVISFRDAADRGSTHVLLKSCPPPAASPNAQ
;
A
#
# COMPACT_ATOMS: atom_id res chain seq x y z
N MET A 1 -4.12 -20.84 -10.94
CA MET A 1 -4.12 -19.37 -11.04
C MET A 1 -2.81 -18.89 -10.42
N HIS A 2 -2.03 -18.07 -11.11
CA HIS A 2 -0.84 -17.46 -10.50
C HIS A 2 -1.33 -16.29 -9.64
N GLU A 3 -1.28 -16.44 -8.33
CA GLU A 3 -1.44 -15.31 -7.42
C GLU A 3 -0.11 -14.56 -7.41
N LEU A 4 -0.10 -13.32 -7.91
CA LEU A 4 1.12 -12.51 -7.83
C LEU A 4 1.39 -12.21 -6.34
N PRO A 5 2.60 -12.46 -5.83
CA PRO A 5 2.92 -12.16 -4.45
C PRO A 5 2.77 -10.65 -4.23
N ILE A 6 1.95 -10.29 -3.24
CA ILE A 6 1.90 -8.90 -2.75
C ILE A 6 3.16 -8.66 -1.94
N GLU A 7 3.93 -7.68 -2.37
CA GLU A 7 5.16 -7.26 -1.71
C GLU A 7 4.88 -6.14 -0.68
N ASP A 8 5.90 -5.78 0.10
CA ASP A 8 5.87 -4.65 1.01
C ASP A 8 5.91 -3.29 0.28
N SER A 9 5.84 -3.28 -1.05
CA SER A 9 5.69 -2.07 -1.84
C SER A 9 4.74 -2.21 -3.03
N ILE A 10 4.21 -1.08 -3.47
CA ILE A 10 3.46 -0.95 -4.73
C ILE A 10 3.94 0.24 -5.52
N ASP A 11 4.09 0.05 -6.83
CA ASP A 11 4.43 1.12 -7.76
C ASP A 11 3.22 1.63 -8.53
N LEU A 12 2.88 2.89 -8.29
CA LEU A 12 1.76 3.61 -8.88
C LEU A 12 2.18 4.57 -10.00
N HIS A 13 3.48 4.71 -10.32
CA HIS A 13 3.95 5.77 -11.22
C HIS A 13 3.40 5.63 -12.66
N THR A 14 3.03 4.43 -13.08
CA THR A 14 2.46 4.15 -14.41
C THR A 14 0.94 4.26 -14.47
N PHE A 15 0.27 4.35 -13.31
CA PHE A 15 -1.19 4.36 -13.24
C PHE A 15 -1.76 5.76 -13.50
N GLN A 16 -2.93 5.80 -14.12
CA GLN A 16 -3.66 7.06 -14.26
C GLN A 16 -4.24 7.49 -12.91
N PRO A 17 -4.39 8.80 -12.65
CA PRO A 17 -4.94 9.31 -11.39
C PRO A 17 -6.26 8.66 -10.94
N ARG A 18 -7.13 8.32 -11.89
CA ARG A 18 -8.43 7.66 -11.63
C ARG A 18 -8.31 6.20 -11.17
N GLU A 19 -7.22 5.53 -11.51
CA GLU A 19 -6.98 4.12 -11.21
C GLU A 19 -6.30 3.94 -9.84
N ILE A 20 -5.53 4.95 -9.41
CA ILE A 20 -4.81 4.93 -8.13
C ILE A 20 -5.73 4.58 -6.96
N ARG A 21 -6.97 5.09 -6.97
CA ARG A 21 -7.90 4.88 -5.86
C ARG A 21 -8.26 3.41 -5.67
N ILE A 22 -8.62 2.73 -6.75
CA ILE A 22 -9.00 1.32 -6.66
C ILE A 22 -7.78 0.43 -6.40
N VAL A 23 -6.64 0.75 -7.02
CA VAL A 23 -5.40 -0.03 -6.88
C VAL A 23 -4.84 0.07 -5.46
N LEU A 24 -4.79 1.27 -4.89
CA LEU A 24 -4.25 1.48 -3.55
C LEU A 24 -5.17 0.88 -2.47
N GLU A 25 -6.48 0.96 -2.65
CA GLU A 25 -7.44 0.35 -1.71
C GLU A 25 -7.28 -1.18 -1.67
N GLU A 26 -7.23 -1.83 -2.82
CA GLU A 26 -7.00 -3.27 -2.89
C GLU A 26 -5.63 -3.67 -2.34
N TYR A 27 -4.57 -2.91 -2.67
CA TYR A 27 -3.23 -3.16 -2.14
C TYR A 27 -3.19 -3.10 -0.61
N LEU A 28 -3.77 -2.06 -0.01
CA LEU A 28 -3.78 -1.91 1.45
C LEU A 28 -4.58 -3.03 2.13
N PHE A 29 -5.68 -3.46 1.54
CA PHE A 29 -6.44 -4.61 2.02
C PHE A 29 -5.60 -5.90 2.02
N GLN A 30 -4.96 -6.20 0.89
CA GLN A 30 -4.10 -7.38 0.77
C GLN A 30 -2.87 -7.32 1.68
N ALA A 31 -2.30 -6.12 1.86
CA ALA A 31 -1.15 -5.92 2.74
C ALA A 31 -1.50 -6.21 4.20
N VAL A 32 -2.67 -5.75 4.66
CA VAL A 32 -3.18 -6.03 6.00
C VAL A 32 -3.46 -7.52 6.19
N GLN A 33 -4.08 -8.18 5.20
CA GLN A 33 -4.36 -9.63 5.28
C GLN A 33 -3.09 -10.48 5.38
N ARG A 34 -2.00 -10.05 4.71
CA ARG A 34 -0.69 -10.70 4.79
C ARG A 34 0.12 -10.33 6.03
N GLY A 35 -0.41 -9.42 6.87
CA GLY A 35 0.22 -9.03 8.13
C GLY A 35 1.39 -8.06 7.97
N PHE A 36 1.51 -7.35 6.85
CA PHE A 36 2.51 -6.30 6.70
C PHE A 36 2.27 -5.20 7.74
N ARG A 37 3.35 -4.82 8.44
CA ARG A 37 3.33 -3.72 9.42
C ARG A 37 3.67 -2.38 8.77
N GLU A 38 4.57 -2.39 7.81
CA GLU A 38 4.98 -1.21 7.06
C GLU A 38 4.97 -1.57 5.57
N VAL A 39 4.50 -0.64 4.75
CA VAL A 39 4.54 -0.74 3.29
C VAL A 39 5.02 0.57 2.65
N ARG A 40 5.48 0.49 1.41
CA ARG A 40 5.93 1.64 0.62
C ARG A 40 5.07 1.82 -0.62
N ILE A 41 4.48 3.01 -0.76
CA ILE A 41 3.71 3.39 -1.95
C ILE A 41 4.56 4.31 -2.81
N ILE A 42 4.95 3.86 -4.00
CA ILE A 42 5.77 4.63 -4.93
C ILE A 42 4.82 5.35 -5.90
N HIS A 43 4.80 6.68 -5.90
CA HIS A 43 3.89 7.49 -6.73
C HIS A 43 4.65 8.45 -7.65
N GLY A 44 5.98 8.29 -7.75
CA GLY A 44 6.85 9.12 -8.57
C GLY A 44 7.05 10.55 -8.04
N ARG A 45 7.98 11.27 -8.68
CA ARG A 45 8.46 12.62 -8.29
C ARG A 45 7.82 13.75 -9.11
N GLY A 46 6.67 13.51 -9.73
CA GLY A 46 6.00 14.49 -10.60
C GLY A 46 5.56 15.76 -9.86
N ILE A 47 4.64 16.52 -10.45
CA ILE A 47 4.13 17.77 -9.85
C ILE A 47 3.28 17.58 -8.56
N GLY A 48 3.17 16.35 -8.04
CA GLY A 48 2.51 16.05 -6.77
C GLY A 48 1.07 15.53 -6.85
N VAL A 49 0.46 15.42 -8.03
CA VAL A 49 -0.93 14.96 -8.18
C VAL A 49 -1.16 13.57 -7.58
N GLN A 50 -0.35 12.57 -7.97
CA GLN A 50 -0.50 11.21 -7.43
C GLN A 50 -0.25 11.17 -5.92
N ARG A 51 0.74 11.92 -5.42
CA ARG A 51 1.04 12.05 -3.99
C ARG A 51 -0.17 12.57 -3.21
N GLU A 52 -0.84 13.61 -3.68
CA GLU A 52 -2.02 14.17 -3.01
C GLU A 52 -3.20 13.17 -2.99
N ILE A 53 -3.38 12.39 -4.06
CA ILE A 53 -4.38 11.32 -4.10
C ILE A 53 -4.06 10.25 -3.05
N VAL A 54 -2.81 9.76 -3.03
CA VAL A 54 -2.32 8.79 -2.04
C VAL A 54 -2.54 9.33 -0.62
N HIS A 55 -2.11 10.55 -0.32
CA HIS A 55 -2.26 11.17 1.00
C HIS A 55 -3.72 11.31 1.41
N SER A 56 -4.59 11.72 0.49
CA SER A 56 -6.03 11.86 0.76
C SER A 56 -6.66 10.54 1.17
N MET A 57 -6.27 9.45 0.50
CA MET A 57 -6.74 8.10 0.84
C MET A 57 -6.17 7.62 2.18
N LEU A 58 -4.86 7.76 2.40
CA LEU A 58 -4.19 7.27 3.61
C LEU A 58 -4.73 7.95 4.88
N LYS A 59 -5.06 9.25 4.81
CA LYS A 59 -5.67 10.00 5.92
C LYS A 59 -7.03 9.43 6.36
N GLN A 60 -7.76 8.78 5.45
CA GLN A 60 -9.10 8.26 5.70
C GLN A 60 -9.13 6.74 5.92
N HIS A 61 -8.02 6.04 5.67
CA HIS A 61 -8.00 4.59 5.63
C HIS A 61 -7.94 3.98 7.06
N PRO A 62 -8.89 3.11 7.45
CA PRO A 62 -9.01 2.64 8.83
C PRO A 62 -7.85 1.77 9.32
N ALA A 63 -7.14 1.12 8.39
CA ALA A 63 -5.97 0.30 8.71
C ALA A 63 -4.66 1.09 8.79
N VAL A 64 -4.64 2.38 8.42
CA VAL A 64 -3.41 3.20 8.48
C VAL A 64 -3.26 3.77 9.89
N ILE A 65 -2.06 3.63 10.47
CA ILE A 65 -1.68 4.21 11.77
C ILE A 65 -1.03 5.58 11.54
N SER A 66 -0.05 5.63 10.63
CA SER A 66 0.66 6.85 10.26
C SER A 66 1.32 6.67 8.90
N PHE A 67 1.73 7.77 8.28
CA PHE A 67 2.50 7.74 7.05
C PHE A 67 3.47 8.92 6.97
N ARG A 68 4.55 8.75 6.22
CA ARG A 68 5.58 9.76 5.99
C ARG A 68 6.10 9.68 4.56
N ASP A 69 6.36 10.84 3.96
CA ASP A 69 7.03 10.88 2.65
C ASP A 69 8.51 10.45 2.80
N ALA A 70 9.03 9.75 1.80
CA ALA A 70 10.46 9.56 1.63
C ALA A 70 11.14 10.89 1.28
N ALA A 71 12.44 11.00 1.55
CA ALA A 71 13.21 12.24 1.34
C ALA A 71 13.19 12.72 -0.14
N ASP A 72 13.13 11.78 -1.08
CA ASP A 72 13.06 12.06 -2.52
C ASP A 72 11.66 12.50 -3.00
N ARG A 73 10.65 12.45 -2.12
CA ARG A 73 9.23 12.69 -2.41
C ARG A 73 8.68 11.82 -3.54
N GLY A 74 9.32 10.70 -3.85
CA GLY A 74 8.88 9.74 -4.87
C GLY A 74 8.00 8.63 -4.30
N SER A 75 7.94 8.52 -2.97
CA SER A 75 7.17 7.48 -2.29
C SER A 75 6.75 7.88 -0.88
N THR A 76 5.75 7.18 -0.37
CA THR A 76 5.22 7.31 0.99
C THR A 76 5.37 6.00 1.74
N HIS A 77 5.98 6.04 2.93
CA HIS A 77 6.00 4.92 3.86
C HIS A 77 4.75 4.95 4.74
N VAL A 78 4.09 3.81 4.89
CA VAL A 78 2.81 3.69 5.60
C VAL A 78 2.93 2.63 6.67
N LEU A 79 2.64 3.02 7.91
CA LEU A 79 2.50 2.10 9.04
C LEU A 79 1.05 1.62 9.11
N LEU A 80 0.86 0.30 9.12
CA LEU A 80 -0.44 -0.35 9.12
C LEU A 80 -0.74 -1.00 10.46
N LYS A 81 -2.03 -1.10 10.78
CA LYS A 81 -2.55 -2.00 11.81
C LYS A 81 -2.40 -3.42 11.27
N SER A 82 -1.28 -4.07 11.58
CA SER A 82 -1.13 -5.48 11.24
C SER A 82 -2.12 -6.31 12.05
N CYS A 83 -3.00 -7.04 11.38
CA CYS A 83 -3.58 -8.23 11.96
C CYS A 83 -2.50 -9.32 11.87
N PRO A 84 -2.14 -10.04 12.95
CA PRO A 84 -1.33 -11.24 12.78
C PRO A 84 -2.05 -12.13 11.76
N PRO A 85 -1.37 -12.59 10.69
CA PRO A 85 -2.01 -13.46 9.71
C PRO A 85 -2.56 -14.67 10.48
N PRO A 86 -3.76 -15.18 10.12
CA PRO A 86 -4.25 -16.42 10.72
C PRO A 86 -3.14 -17.45 10.58
N ALA A 87 -2.70 -18.01 11.72
CA ALA A 87 -1.53 -18.89 11.78
C ALA A 87 -1.52 -19.81 10.57
N ALA A 88 -0.48 -19.70 9.74
CA ALA A 88 -0.35 -20.49 8.52
C ALA A 88 -0.67 -21.94 8.89
N SER A 89 -1.76 -22.47 8.35
CA SER A 89 -2.16 -23.84 8.65
C SER A 89 -0.99 -24.75 8.23
N PRO A 90 -0.45 -25.58 9.13
CA PRO A 90 0.57 -26.55 8.77
C PRO A 90 -0.13 -27.70 8.05
N ASN A 91 -0.54 -27.47 6.80
CA ASN A 91 -0.84 -28.47 5.77
C ASN A 91 -1.46 -27.80 4.55
N ALA A 92 -0.62 -27.55 3.55
CA ALA A 92 -1.03 -27.72 2.16
C ALA A 92 0.04 -28.64 1.54
N GLN A 93 -0.44 -29.78 1.07
CA GLN A 93 0.27 -30.98 0.64
C GLN A 93 1.35 -30.74 -0.42
#